data_AF-A0A2G4RE12-F1
#
_entry.id   AF-A0A2G4RE12-F1
#
_cell.length_a   1.000
_cell.length_b   1.000
_cell.length_c   1.000
_cell.angle_alpha   90.00
_cell.angle_beta   90.00
_cell.angle_gamma   90.00
#
_symmetry.space_group_name_H-M   'P 1'
#
loop_
_entity.id
_entity.type
_entity.pdbx_description
1 polymer ?
#
loop_
_entity_poly.entity_id
_entity_poly.type
_entity_poly.pdbx_seq_one_letter_code
_entity_poly.pdbx_strand_id
1 'polypeptide(L)'
;MTETIREFKNTSRSENQLSEGLDTFILKTASRLFGAQGYAATCVEQIAAVALHGEQSIYCRYLSKENVFKIIIPELGKSFFMAAAPPAFDSARTKD
;
A
#
# COMPACT_ATOMS: atom_id res chain seq x y z
N MET A 1 23.73 -4.40 33.45
CA MET A 1 22.44 -5.00 33.03
C MET A 1 21.61 -3.98 32.23
N THR A 2 22.10 -3.50 31.09
CA THR A 2 21.37 -2.50 30.25
C THR A 2 21.35 -2.84 28.76
N GLU A 3 21.99 -3.93 28.33
CA GLU A 3 22.08 -4.30 26.92
C GLU A 3 20.86 -5.09 26.43
N THR A 4 20.25 -5.93 27.28
CA THR A 4 19.16 -6.83 26.86
C THR A 4 17.83 -6.13 26.52
N ILE A 5 17.57 -4.95 27.10
CA ILE A 5 16.32 -4.19 26.86
C ILE A 5 16.38 -3.41 25.54
N ARG A 6 17.59 -3.02 25.09
CA ARG A 6 17.78 -2.29 23.81
C ARG A 6 17.57 -3.19 22.60
N GLU A 7 18.01 -4.45 22.68
CA GLU A 7 17.85 -5.45 21.62
C GLU A 7 16.37 -5.72 21.30
N PHE A 8 15.55 -5.98 22.34
CA PHE A 8 14.14 -6.33 22.17
C PHE A 8 13.32 -5.19 21.55
N LYS A 9 13.64 -3.94 21.93
CA LYS A 9 12.99 -2.74 21.42
C LYS A 9 13.41 -2.39 19.98
N ASN A 10 14.60 -2.83 19.55
CA ASN A 10 15.07 -2.70 18.17
C ASN A 10 14.44 -3.76 17.25
N THR A 11 14.31 -5.01 17.72
CA THR A 11 13.64 -6.10 17.00
C THR A 11 12.17 -5.79 16.73
N SER A 12 11.39 -5.35 17.72
CA SER A 12 9.98 -5.03 17.48
C SER A 12 9.79 -3.84 16.53
N ARG A 13 10.75 -2.90 16.49
CA ARG A 13 10.72 -1.75 15.58
C ARG A 13 11.08 -2.16 14.15
N SER A 14 12.09 -3.02 13.97
CA SER A 14 12.45 -3.54 12.65
C SER A 14 11.36 -4.46 12.10
N GLU A 15 10.76 -5.32 12.92
CA GLU A 15 9.61 -6.16 12.53
C GLU A 15 8.39 -5.33 12.14
N ASN A 16 8.08 -4.26 12.88
CA ASN A 16 6.97 -3.37 12.54
C ASN A 16 7.24 -2.54 11.28
N GLN A 17 8.49 -2.13 11.02
CA GLN A 17 8.86 -1.44 9.79
C GLN A 17 8.85 -2.37 8.56
N LEU A 18 9.30 -3.62 8.73
CA LEU A 18 9.16 -4.65 7.70
C LEU A 18 7.68 -4.95 7.41
N SER A 19 6.85 -4.95 8.45
CA SER A 19 5.40 -5.07 8.36
C SER A 19 4.73 -3.90 7.62
N GLU A 20 5.09 -2.66 7.92
CA GLU A 20 4.56 -1.47 7.24
C GLU A 20 5.03 -1.37 5.77
N GLY A 21 6.28 -1.72 5.51
CA GLY A 21 6.82 -1.79 4.15
C GLY A 21 6.14 -2.87 3.30
N LEU A 22 5.86 -4.01 3.91
CA LEU A 22 5.11 -5.11 3.31
C LEU A 22 3.68 -4.69 2.97
N ASP A 23 2.95 -4.06 3.90
CA ASP A 23 1.60 -3.55 3.65
C ASP A 23 1.56 -2.55 2.50
N THR A 24 2.52 -1.63 2.47
CA THR A 24 2.63 -0.64 1.40
C THR A 24 2.81 -1.31 0.04
N PHE A 25 3.66 -2.35 -0.05
CA PHE A 25 3.88 -3.09 -1.29
C PHE A 25 2.64 -3.89 -1.73
N ILE A 26 1.96 -4.54 -0.79
CA ILE A 26 0.74 -5.31 -1.06
C ILE A 26 -0.35 -4.37 -1.59
N LEU A 27 -0.60 -3.26 -0.90
CA LEU A 27 -1.64 -2.30 -1.30
C LEU A 27 -1.34 -1.65 -2.66
N LYS A 28 -0.06 -1.32 -2.94
CA LYS A 28 0.34 -0.80 -4.25
C LYS A 28 0.14 -1.82 -5.37
N THR A 29 0.51 -3.07 -5.13
CA THR A 29 0.34 -4.18 -6.08
C THR A 29 -1.13 -4.45 -6.36
N ALA A 30 -1.94 -4.53 -5.30
CA ALA A 30 -3.37 -4.71 -5.38
C ALA A 30 -4.07 -3.55 -6.11
N SER A 31 -3.68 -2.30 -5.83
CA SER A 31 -4.18 -1.12 -6.56
C SER A 31 -3.98 -1.24 -8.06
N ARG A 32 -2.77 -1.66 -8.47
CA ARG A 32 -2.43 -1.86 -9.88
C ARG A 32 -3.24 -2.99 -10.52
N LEU A 33 -3.35 -4.14 -9.85
CA LEU A 33 -4.11 -5.27 -10.38
C LEU A 33 -5.60 -4.95 -10.47
N PHE A 34 -6.21 -4.41 -9.41
CA PHE A 34 -7.62 -4.00 -9.46
C PHE A 34 -7.89 -2.95 -10.54
N GLY A 35 -7.00 -1.98 -10.73
CA GLY A 35 -7.13 -0.98 -11.79
C GLY A 35 -6.97 -1.54 -13.20
N ALA A 36 -6.11 -2.54 -13.41
CA ALA A 36 -5.80 -3.07 -14.73
C ALA A 36 -6.81 -4.13 -15.23
N GLN A 37 -7.24 -5.03 -14.35
CA GLN A 37 -8.09 -6.19 -14.71
C GLN A 37 -9.48 -6.15 -14.04
N GLY A 38 -9.71 -5.25 -13.08
CA GLY A 38 -10.98 -5.13 -12.37
C GLY A 38 -11.12 -6.10 -11.19
N TYR A 39 -12.15 -5.86 -10.36
CA TYR A 39 -12.38 -6.60 -9.11
C TYR A 39 -12.66 -8.09 -9.31
N ALA A 40 -13.48 -8.44 -10.32
CA ALA A 40 -13.91 -9.82 -10.55
C ALA A 40 -12.75 -10.72 -11.01
N ALA A 41 -11.87 -10.20 -11.88
CA ALA A 41 -10.74 -10.94 -12.45
C ALA A 41 -9.49 -10.97 -11.55
N THR A 42 -9.53 -10.30 -10.39
CA THR A 42 -8.44 -10.29 -9.40
C THR A 42 -8.71 -11.25 -8.26
N CYS A 43 -7.65 -11.91 -7.76
CA CYS A 43 -7.68 -12.66 -6.51
C CYS A 43 -6.46 -12.34 -5.61
N VAL A 44 -6.54 -12.71 -4.32
CA VAL A 44 -5.53 -12.34 -3.31
C VAL A 44 -4.21 -13.09 -3.54
N GLU A 45 -4.31 -14.29 -4.09
CA GLU A 45 -3.22 -15.18 -4.47
C GLU A 45 -2.37 -14.54 -5.59
N GLN A 46 -3.01 -13.90 -6.58
CA GLN A 46 -2.31 -13.13 -7.62
C GLN A 46 -1.57 -11.93 -7.03
N ILE A 47 -2.18 -11.23 -6.07
CA ILE A 47 -1.55 -10.11 -5.39
C ILE A 47 -0.31 -10.60 -4.60
N ALA A 48 -0.43 -11.73 -3.89
CA ALA A 48 0.66 -12.34 -3.15
C ALA A 48 1.83 -12.77 -4.05
N ALA A 49 1.51 -13.43 -5.16
CA ALA A 49 2.50 -13.86 -6.13
C ALA A 49 3.31 -12.68 -6.69
N VAL A 50 2.65 -11.55 -6.98
CA VAL A 50 3.31 -10.35 -7.53
C VAL A 50 4.04 -9.54 -6.45
N ALA A 51 3.56 -9.55 -5.21
CA ALA A 51 4.24 -8.89 -4.09
C ALA A 51 5.54 -9.61 -3.67
N LEU A 52 5.84 -10.81 -4.21
CA LEU A 52 7.04 -11.61 -3.91
C LEU A 52 7.19 -11.97 -2.42
N HIS A 53 6.07 -12.09 -1.71
CA HIS A 53 6.02 -12.54 -0.32
C HIS A 53 5.13 -13.79 -0.21
N GLY A 54 5.49 -14.72 0.68
CA GLY A 54 4.76 -16.00 0.79
C GLY A 54 3.29 -15.79 1.18
N GLU A 55 2.38 -16.60 0.62
CA GLU A 55 0.92 -16.50 0.82
C GLU A 55 0.49 -16.32 2.30
N GLN A 56 1.18 -16.97 3.24
CA GLN A 56 0.92 -16.82 4.68
C GLN A 56 1.06 -15.38 5.18
N SER A 57 1.96 -14.56 4.63
CA SER A 57 2.14 -13.18 5.06
C SER A 57 0.97 -12.27 4.65
N ILE A 58 0.24 -12.63 3.57
CA ILE A 58 -0.92 -11.88 3.09
C ILE A 58 -2.20 -12.34 3.76
N TYR A 59 -2.45 -13.66 3.87
CA TYR A 59 -3.65 -14.16 4.53
C TYR A 59 -3.71 -13.84 6.03
N CYS A 60 -2.56 -13.75 6.72
CA CYS A 60 -2.54 -13.27 8.11
C CYS A 60 -2.92 -11.79 8.26
N ARG A 61 -2.82 -10.98 7.21
CA ARG A 61 -3.07 -9.53 7.25
C ARG A 61 -4.41 -9.13 6.66
N TYR A 62 -4.85 -9.82 5.61
CA TYR A 62 -6.08 -9.52 4.90
C TYR A 62 -6.94 -10.76 4.76
N LEU A 63 -8.00 -10.80 5.56
CA LEU A 63 -8.93 -11.93 5.67
C LEU A 63 -9.72 -12.23 4.39
N SER A 64 -9.80 -11.29 3.44
CA SER A 64 -10.53 -11.46 2.18
C SER A 64 -10.12 -10.46 1.10
N LYS A 65 -10.42 -10.79 -0.16
CA LYS A 65 -10.29 -9.88 -1.31
C LYS A 65 -11.07 -8.57 -1.10
N GLU A 66 -12.26 -8.67 -0.51
CA GLU A 66 -13.13 -7.53 -0.24
C GLU A 66 -12.47 -6.55 0.76
N ASN A 67 -11.83 -7.07 1.80
CA ASN A 67 -11.11 -6.23 2.78
C ASN A 67 -9.96 -5.48 2.12
N VAL A 68 -9.17 -6.15 1.28
CA VAL A 68 -8.10 -5.51 0.52
C VAL A 68 -8.67 -4.40 -0.37
N PHE A 69 -9.74 -4.69 -1.11
CA PHE A 69 -10.38 -3.73 -2.00
C PHE A 69 -10.94 -2.50 -1.26
N LYS A 70 -11.61 -2.68 -0.12
CA LYS A 70 -12.15 -1.58 0.69
C LYS A 70 -11.07 -0.62 1.20
N ILE A 71 -9.89 -1.12 1.53
CA ILE A 71 -8.76 -0.29 1.98
C ILE A 71 -8.19 0.53 0.82
N ILE A 72 -8.18 -0.06 -0.37
CA ILE A 72 -7.49 0.51 -1.53
C ILE A 72 -8.31 1.55 -2.28
N ILE A 73 -9.63 1.41 -2.34
CA ILE A 73 -10.50 2.34 -3.09
C ILE A 73 -10.35 3.81 -2.66
N PRO A 74 -10.29 4.15 -1.36
CA PRO A 74 -10.01 5.52 -0.93
C PRO A 74 -8.66 6.04 -1.44
N GLU A 75 -7.63 5.20 -1.46
CA GLU A 75 -6.29 5.60 -1.93
C GLU A 75 -6.25 5.81 -3.45
N LEU A 76 -6.93 4.97 -4.24
CA LEU A 76 -7.11 5.26 -5.67
C LEU A 76 -7.87 6.57 -5.86
N GLY A 77 -8.98 6.77 -5.14
CA GLY A 77 -9.77 8.00 -5.21
C GLY A 77 -8.92 9.25 -4.93
N LYS A 78 -8.09 9.23 -3.88
CA LYS A 78 -7.13 10.30 -3.59
C LYS A 78 -6.13 10.52 -4.72
N SER A 79 -5.56 9.45 -5.27
CA SER A 79 -4.58 9.56 -6.36
C SER A 79 -5.18 10.18 -7.63
N PHE A 80 -6.40 9.79 -8.00
CA PHE A 80 -7.12 10.41 -9.11
C PHE A 80 -7.46 11.87 -8.82
N PHE A 81 -7.89 12.17 -7.60
CA PHE A 81 -8.16 13.54 -7.17
C PHE A 81 -6.91 14.44 -7.26
N MET A 82 -5.75 13.95 -6.80
CA MET A 82 -4.49 14.67 -6.91
C MET A 82 -4.02 14.82 -8.36
N ALA A 83 -4.21 13.80 -9.19
CA ALA A 83 -3.84 13.86 -10.61
C ALA A 83 -4.76 14.80 -11.42
N ALA A 84 -6.03 14.90 -11.04
CA ALA A 84 -7.00 15.80 -11.65
C ALA A 84 -6.93 17.23 -11.09
N ALA A 85 -6.22 17.45 -9.99
CA ALA A 85 -5.99 18.78 -9.45
C ALA A 85 -5.28 19.61 -10.53
N PRO A 86 -5.78 20.80 -10.89
CA PRO A 86 -5.14 21.63 -11.88
C PRO A 86 -3.70 21.89 -11.43
N PRO A 87 -2.71 21.84 -12.34
CA PRO A 87 -1.36 22.26 -12.00
C PRO A 87 -1.48 23.68 -11.44
N ALA A 88 -0.94 23.89 -10.24
CA ALA A 88 -1.05 25.16 -9.53
C ALA A 88 -0.84 26.30 -10.53
N PHE A 89 -1.90 27.09 -10.76
CA PHE A 89 -1.90 28.13 -11.79
C PHE A 89 -0.75 29.08 -11.44
N ASP A 90 0.35 28.98 -12.19
CA ASP A 90 1.55 29.78 -11.97
C ASP A 90 1.18 31.24 -12.27
N SER A 91 0.81 31.95 -11.20
CA SER A 91 0.31 33.32 -11.26
C SER A 91 1.43 34.33 -11.50
N ALA A 92 2.66 33.88 -11.80
CA ALA A 92 3.84 34.73 -11.91
C ALA A 92 4.02 35.41 -13.28
N ARG A 93 3.09 35.28 -14.24
CA ARG A 93 3.29 35.81 -15.60
C ARG A 93 2.09 36.58 -16.16
N THR A 94 1.71 37.68 -15.52
CA THR A 94 1.03 38.78 -16.23
C THR A 94 1.39 40.13 -15.58
N LYS A 95 2.44 40.76 -16.09
CA LYS A 95 2.68 42.21 -15.99
C LYS A 95 3.19 42.62 -17.36
N ASP A 96 2.26 42.91 -18.25
CA ASP A 96 2.48 43.70 -19.46
C ASP A 96 1.50 44.87 -19.43
#